data_AF-A0A8J7L130-F1
#
_entry.id   AF-A0A8J7L130-F1
#
_cell.length_a   1.000
_cell.length_b   1.000
_cell.length_c   1.000
_cell.angle_alpha   90.00
_cell.angle_beta   90.00
_cell.angle_gamma   90.00
#
_symmetry.space_group_name_H-M   'P 1'
#
loop_
_entity.id
_entity.type
_entity.pdbx_description
1 polymer ?
#
loop_
_entity_poly.entity_id
_entity_poly.type
_entity_poly.pdbx_seq_one_letter_code
_entity_poly.pdbx_strand_id
1 'polypeptide(L)' 'MLKLKTLLQQHNLTQAALARALDLSEATLAQIVNHHQWPKQDTDALKQRIRAWLRDQGIAADDCFDGVTP' A
#
# COMPACT_ATOMS: atom_id res chain seq x y z
N MET A 1 2.90 5.68 -9.83
CA MET A 1 3.54 5.02 -8.67
C MET A 1 3.10 5.75 -7.41
N LEU A 2 2.58 5.01 -6.42
CA LEU A 2 2.05 5.60 -5.18
C LEU A 2 3.19 5.99 -4.25
N LYS A 3 2.97 7.03 -3.42
CA LYS A 3 3.84 7.34 -2.28
C LYS A 3 4.02 6.15 -1.33
N LEU A 4 3.04 5.25 -1.27
CA LEU A 4 3.09 3.98 -0.55
C LEU A 4 4.34 3.16 -0.90
N LYS A 5 4.77 3.15 -2.17
CA LYS A 5 6.00 2.42 -2.55
C LYS A 5 7.23 2.99 -1.86
N THR A 6 7.35 4.32 -1.90
CA THR A 6 8.47 5.05 -1.30
C THR A 6 8.49 4.85 0.20
N LEU A 7 7.32 4.92 0.86
CA LEU A 7 7.18 4.65 2.30
C LEU A 7 7.65 3.24 2.67
N LEU A 8 7.21 2.22 1.93
CA LEU A 8 7.65 0.86 2.18
C LEU A 8 9.18 0.75 2.08
N GLN A 9 9.78 1.32 1.03
CA GLN A 9 11.23 1.31 0.84
C GLN A 9 12.00 2.06 1.95
N GLN A 10 11.51 3.24 2.36
CA GLN A 10 12.12 4.06 3.42
C GLN A 10 12.13 3.35 4.77
N HIS A 11 11.14 2.52 5.04
CA HIS A 11 11.00 1.76 6.28
C HIS A 11 11.51 0.31 6.17
N ASN A 12 12.25 -0.04 5.11
CA ASN A 12 12.74 -1.40 4.85
C ASN A 12 11.63 -2.48 4.79
N LEU A 13 10.40 -2.08 4.45
CA LEU A 13 9.26 -2.96 4.27
C LEU A 13 9.11 -3.36 2.80
N THR A 14 8.62 -4.58 2.56
CA THR A 14 8.44 -5.11 1.20
C THR A 14 6.96 -5.12 0.81
N GLN A 15 6.70 -5.00 -0.50
CA GLN A 15 5.35 -5.21 -1.03
C GLN A 15 4.87 -6.64 -0.70
N ALA A 16 5.75 -7.64 -0.77
CA ALA A 16 5.40 -9.02 -0.40
C ALA A 16 4.91 -9.16 1.04
N ALA A 17 5.53 -8.45 2.00
CA ALA A 17 5.10 -8.46 3.39
C ALA A 17 3.72 -7.81 3.57
N LEU A 18 3.49 -6.67 2.93
CA LEU A 18 2.18 -6.01 2.94
C LEU A 18 1.11 -6.88 2.27
N ALA A 19 1.44 -7.54 1.16
CA ALA A 19 0.51 -8.42 0.45
C ALA A 19 0.09 -9.60 1.35
N ARG A 20 1.05 -10.24 2.02
CA ARG A 20 0.78 -11.30 3.01
C ARG A 20 -0.09 -10.81 4.17
N ALA A 21 0.19 -9.64 4.72
CA ALA A 21 -0.59 -9.07 5.83
C ALA A 21 -2.05 -8.76 5.43
N LEU A 22 -2.28 -8.49 4.15
CA LEU A 22 -3.60 -8.18 3.59
C LEU A 22 -4.30 -9.38 2.96
N ASP A 23 -3.69 -10.56 2.99
CA ASP A 23 -4.18 -11.75 2.28
C ASP A 23 -4.40 -11.48 0.77
N LEU A 24 -3.47 -10.74 0.16
CA LEU A 24 -3.47 -10.41 -1.26
C LEU A 24 -2.33 -11.10 -1.98
N SER A 25 -2.51 -11.33 -3.28
CA SER A 25 -1.39 -11.73 -4.13
C SER A 25 -0.39 -10.57 -4.29
N GLU A 26 0.90 -10.90 -4.40
CA GLU A 26 1.96 -9.92 -4.63
C GLU A 26 1.71 -9.12 -5.92
N ALA A 27 1.15 -9.77 -6.95
CA ALA A 27 0.78 -9.14 -8.22
C ALA A 27 -0.33 -8.09 -8.03
N THR A 28 -1.38 -8.40 -7.26
CA THR A 28 -2.45 -7.45 -6.96
C THR A 28 -1.90 -6.21 -6.25
N LEU A 29 -1.05 -6.41 -5.25
CA LEU A 29 -0.45 -5.28 -4.55
C LEU A 29 0.50 -4.47 -5.46
N ALA A 30 1.28 -5.14 -6.31
CA ALA A 30 2.14 -4.47 -7.27
C ALA A 30 1.34 -3.61 -8.27
N GLN A 31 0.17 -4.06 -8.71
CA GLN A 31 -0.74 -3.25 -9.56
C GLN A 31 -1.23 -2.00 -8.85
N ILE A 32 -1.60 -2.10 -7.57
CA ILE A 32 -2.02 -0.96 -6.75
C ILE A 32 -0.85 0.02 -6.57
N VAL A 33 0.28 -0.47 -6.07
CA VAL A 33 1.41 0.36 -5.63
C VAL A 33 2.15 1.00 -6.81
N ASN A 34 2.34 0.26 -7.91
CA ASN A 34 3.07 0.78 -9.08
C ASN A 34 2.15 1.53 -10.04
N HIS A 35 0.95 1.00 -10.32
CA HIS A 35 0.06 1.47 -11.39
C HIS A 35 -1.18 2.22 -10.90
N HIS A 36 -1.38 2.39 -9.59
CA HIS A 36 -2.58 2.99 -8.97
C HIS A 36 -3.87 2.25 -9.30
N GLN A 37 -3.76 0.98 -9.68
CA GLN A 37 -4.90 0.19 -10.11
C GLN A 37 -5.56 -0.47 -8.91
N TRP A 38 -6.54 0.21 -8.34
CA TRP A 38 -7.34 -0.29 -7.23
C TRP A 38 -8.40 -1.30 -7.69
N PRO A 39 -8.69 -2.33 -6.89
CA PRO A 39 -9.85 -3.19 -7.15
C PRO A 39 -11.13 -2.35 -7.12
N LYS A 40 -12.09 -2.68 -8.00
CA LYS A 40 -13.36 -1.95 -8.12
C LYS A 40 -14.27 -2.14 -6.91
N GLN A 41 -14.11 -3.25 -6.20
CA GLN A 41 -14.83 -3.59 -4.97
C GLN A 41 -13.86 -3.44 -3.79
N ASP A 42 -14.40 -3.08 -2.63
CA ASP A 42 -13.65 -3.03 -1.36
C ASP A 42 -12.43 -2.11 -1.35
N THR A 43 -12.36 -1.12 -2.25
CA THR A 43 -11.23 -0.18 -2.32
C THR A 43 -11.01 0.53 -0.99
N ASP A 44 -12.08 1.01 -0.37
CA ASP A 44 -12.00 1.75 0.89
C ASP A 44 -11.56 0.84 2.05
N ALA A 45 -12.19 -0.34 2.16
CA ALA A 45 -11.80 -1.34 3.14
C ALA A 45 -10.33 -1.75 2.99
N LEU A 46 -9.85 -1.93 1.76
CA LEU A 46 -8.44 -2.24 1.49
C LEU A 46 -7.51 -1.10 1.91
N LYS A 47 -7.86 0.16 1.58
CA LYS A 47 -7.11 1.34 2.04
C LYS A 47 -7.07 1.43 3.56
N GLN A 48 -8.16 1.15 4.24
CA GLN A 48 -8.21 1.13 5.71
C GLN A 48 -7.30 0.03 6.27
N ARG A 49 -7.30 -1.18 5.70
CA ARG A 49 -6.41 -2.27 6.12
C ARG A 49 -4.94 -1.91 5.91
N ILE A 50 -4.59 -1.30 4.77
CA ILE A 50 -3.22 -0.80 4.52
C ILE A 50 -2.81 0.24 5.57
N ARG A 51 -3.67 1.24 5.84
CA ARG A 51 -3.41 2.25 6.87
C ARG A 51 -3.23 1.64 8.26
N ALA A 52 -4.08 0.67 8.61
CA ALA A 52 -4.00 -0.03 9.89
C ALA A 52 -2.66 -0.77 10.03
N TRP A 53 -2.23 -1.48 8.98
CA TRP A 53 -0.95 -2.18 8.98
C TRP A 53 0.24 -1.21 9.06
N LEU A 54 0.24 -0.12 8.30
CA LEU A 54 1.30 0.89 8.38
C LEU A 54 1.40 1.50 9.77
N ARG A 55 0.26 1.80 10.40
CA ARG A 55 0.20 2.35 11.76
C ARG A 55 0.70 1.35 12.81
N ASP A 56 0.43 0.06 12.64
CA ASP A 56 0.99 -1.01 13.48
C ASP A 56 2.52 -1.06 13.39
N GLN A 57 3.07 -0.77 12.21
CA GLN A 57 4.51 -0.60 12.00
C GLN A 57 5.05 0.78 12.45
N GLY A 58 4.21 1.63 13.06
CA GLY A 58 4.59 2.97 13.54
C GLY A 58 4.71 4.04 12.44
N ILE A 59 4.12 3.79 11.25
CA ILE A 59 4.24 4.66 10.07
C ILE A 59 2.96 5.46 9.87
N ALA A 60 3.10 6.79 9.71
CA ALA A 60 1.99 7.66 9.37
C ALA A 60 1.59 7.50 7.89
N ALA A 61 0.30 7.27 7.63
CA ALA A 61 -0.23 6.86 6.33
C ALA A 61 -1.26 7.84 5.74
N ASP A 62 -1.21 9.12 6.14
CA ASP A 62 -2.22 10.11 5.75
C ASP A 62 -2.27 10.33 4.22
N ASP A 63 -1.09 10.47 3.59
CA ASP A 63 -0.92 10.74 2.15
C ASP A 63 -0.35 9.57 1.34
N CYS A 64 -0.29 8.35 1.89
CA CYS A 64 0.42 7.23 1.24
C CYS A 64 -0.23 6.77 -0.08
N PHE A 65 -1.52 7.06 -0.30
CA PHE A 65 -2.25 6.69 -1.51
C PHE A 65 -2.24 7.76 -2.60
N ASP A 66 -1.58 8.88 -2.36
CA ASP A 66 -1.44 9.92 -3.36
C ASP A 66 -0.41 9.52 -4.41
N GLY A 67 -0.62 9.99 -5.64
CA GLY A 67 0.32 9.76 -6.72
C GLY A 67 1.62 10.51 -6.46
N VAL A 68 2.75 9.91 -6.81
CA VAL A 68 4.00 10.66 -6.90
C VAL A 68 3.95 11.42 -8.23
N THR A 69 3.70 12.73 -8.17
CA THR A 69 3.94 13.63 -9.33
C THR A 69 5.45 13.69 -9.55
N PRO A 70 5.96 13.55 -10.79
CA PRO A 70 7.38 13.73 -11.09
C PRO A 70 7.87 15.14 -10.71
#